data_AF-A0A1Q6CKJ9-F1
#
_entry.id   AF-A0A1Q6CKJ9-F1
#
_cell.length_a   1.000
_cell.length_b   1.000
_cell.length_c   1.000
_cell.angle_alpha   90.00
_cell.angle_beta   90.00
_cell.angle_gamma   90.00
#
_symmetry.space_group_name_H-M   'P 1'
#
loop_
_entity.id
_entity.type
_entity.pdbx_description
1 polymer ?
#
loop_
_entity_poly.entity_id
_entity_poly.type
_entity_poly.pdbx_seq_one_letter_code
_entity_poly.pdbx_strand_id
1 'polypeptide(L)'
;MKTLKYISLSIAIALVGCDGDDGKDGTNGVNGVSGENGLNSLIQQTYVPVGHETCRNSGVRIDSGVDVNENGSLDDAEVDASEYVCSPSVTNVAGGSVDTTTNNPWFSAGEEQITQSVANNAAITNTAGKAKNIILFVGDGMGISTVTAARILAGQKMGKMGEEHQLSFDKFPFSGYAKTYNVDAQTPDSAGTMTAMMSGVKTDVGVIGVAEGVSRGSCDSVSGNELVTAFELAEIAGKSTGVISTARITHATPAATYAKSADRNWEDVSDMPADEVAKGCEDIASQLVNFEANLEARFAGLNVDGVEVMLGGGRRHFLPKDAAFNSTDASSAIEGDRTDGRDLTAEWQASYPTGHYVIDRNSFNALNAETTERVFGLFNESHMHYEADRANDIAGEPSLTEMTEKAIDILDNNQQGYFLMVESGRIDHGHHAGNAFNALEDTIEFAEAVQAAVDSTDPDETLIIVTADHSHVFTMAGYPKRGNPILGKVVSIGSIEPALAADGMPYTTLGYTNGLGFKDLGAETDADAGYAHPYVNTRQNLTEIDTTAPGFHQEALVPMGSETHAGEDVGVYAKGPGAHLITGTNEQSLIYHVINHASDLVNQAEAALN
;
A
#
# COMPACT_ATOMS: atom_id res chain seq x y z
N MET A 1 33.88 -32.08 19.21
CA MET A 1 34.95 -32.99 19.68
C MET A 1 35.76 -32.28 20.76
N LYS A 2 35.91 -32.92 21.93
CA LYS A 2 36.90 -32.68 23.00
C LYS A 2 36.86 -31.40 23.86
N THR A 3 36.23 -31.58 25.02
CA THR A 3 36.61 -31.08 26.36
C THR A 3 38.11 -31.18 26.68
N LEU A 4 38.62 -30.26 27.51
CA LEU A 4 39.87 -30.46 28.26
C LEU A 4 39.70 -30.03 29.73
N LYS A 5 39.96 -30.97 30.64
CA LYS A 5 40.15 -30.80 32.10
C LYS A 5 41.64 -30.77 32.40
N TYR A 6 42.06 -30.01 33.42
CA TYR A 6 43.27 -30.34 34.19
C TYR A 6 43.00 -30.25 35.69
N ILE A 7 43.55 -31.25 36.38
CA ILE A 7 43.52 -31.55 37.81
C ILE A 7 44.83 -31.06 38.41
N SER A 8 44.84 -30.58 39.66
CA SER A 8 45.96 -30.87 40.56
C SER A 8 45.52 -30.90 42.03
N LEU A 9 46.03 -31.92 42.72
CA LEU A 9 45.70 -32.41 44.05
C LEU A 9 46.95 -32.27 44.93
N SER A 10 46.84 -31.81 46.19
CA SER A 10 47.89 -32.02 47.20
C SER A 10 47.30 -31.98 48.62
N ILE A 11 47.43 -33.09 49.34
CA ILE A 11 47.06 -33.35 50.74
C ILE A 11 48.35 -33.51 51.55
N ALA A 12 48.43 -32.96 52.76
CA ALA A 12 49.37 -33.37 53.83
C ALA A 12 48.78 -32.93 55.18
N ILE A 13 48.06 -33.80 55.90
CA ILE A 13 48.48 -34.71 57.00
C ILE A 13 49.22 -33.99 58.15
N ALA A 14 48.49 -33.88 59.28
CA ALA A 14 48.96 -33.46 60.59
C ALA A 14 49.64 -34.61 61.34
N LEU A 15 50.70 -34.29 62.09
CA LEU A 15 51.24 -35.12 63.18
C LEU A 15 51.44 -34.23 64.41
N VAL A 16 50.83 -34.64 65.52
CA VAL A 16 50.98 -34.09 66.87
C VAL A 16 51.92 -35.02 67.64
N GLY A 17 52.96 -34.47 68.26
CA GLY A 17 53.86 -35.17 69.18
C GLY A 17 54.10 -34.32 70.42
N CYS A 18 53.90 -34.92 71.60
CA CYS A 18 54.02 -34.29 72.92
C CYS A 18 55.45 -34.27 73.47
N ASP A 19 55.71 -33.21 74.26
CA ASP A 19 56.56 -33.04 75.45
C ASP A 19 58.02 -33.53 75.48
N GLY A 20 58.92 -32.56 75.62
CA GLY A 20 60.17 -32.65 76.35
C GLY A 20 60.42 -31.34 77.09
N ASP A 21 60.74 -31.40 78.39
CA ASP A 21 61.05 -30.25 79.25
C ASP A 21 62.29 -29.50 78.76
N ASP A 22 62.15 -28.21 78.44
CA ASP A 22 63.26 -27.32 78.17
C ASP A 22 63.99 -27.01 79.48
N GLY A 23 65.31 -27.26 79.50
CA GLY A 23 66.19 -26.82 80.59
C GLY A 23 66.16 -25.30 80.73
N LYS A 24 66.38 -24.79 81.95
CA LYS A 24 66.42 -23.35 82.22
C LYS A 24 67.43 -22.64 81.31
N ASP A 25 66.93 -21.82 80.40
CA ASP A 25 67.76 -20.83 79.71
C ASP A 25 68.32 -19.82 80.73
N GLY A 26 69.61 -19.51 80.58
CA GLY A 26 70.28 -18.46 81.35
C GLY A 26 69.64 -17.09 81.10
N THR A 27 69.82 -16.16 82.04
CA THR A 27 69.34 -14.78 81.89
C THR A 27 69.83 -14.17 80.58
N ASN A 28 68.89 -13.81 79.69
CA ASN A 28 69.18 -13.02 78.50
C ASN A 28 69.89 -11.72 78.90
N GLY A 29 70.92 -11.34 78.13
CA GLY A 29 71.49 -10.00 78.19
C GLY A 29 70.42 -8.95 77.91
N VAL A 30 70.61 -7.74 78.43
CA VAL A 30 69.67 -6.63 78.20
C VAL A 30 69.55 -6.40 76.69
N ASN A 31 68.35 -6.54 76.15
CA ASN A 31 68.05 -6.19 74.76
C ASN A 31 68.53 -4.75 74.50
N GLY A 32 69.16 -4.52 73.34
CA GLY A 32 69.25 -3.16 72.82
C GLY A 32 67.84 -2.57 72.73
N VAL A 33 67.71 -1.27 72.97
CA VAL A 33 66.42 -0.59 72.81
C VAL A 33 65.97 -0.83 71.37
N SER A 34 64.78 -1.40 71.18
CA SER A 34 64.16 -1.47 69.86
C SER A 34 64.19 -0.07 69.25
N GLY A 35 64.66 0.05 68.00
CA GLY A 35 64.34 1.25 67.22
C GLY A 35 62.81 1.38 67.13
N GLU A 36 62.30 2.61 66.98
CA GLU A 36 60.88 2.79 66.75
C GLU A 36 60.46 2.00 65.49
N ASN A 37 59.30 1.35 65.56
CA ASN A 37 58.74 0.68 64.39
C ASN A 37 58.56 1.74 63.28
N GLY A 38 58.96 1.40 62.06
CA GLY A 38 58.66 2.26 60.91
C GLY A 38 57.15 2.34 60.70
N LEU A 39 56.63 3.52 60.36
CA LEU A 39 55.22 3.68 60.06
C LEU A 39 54.83 2.85 58.83
N ASN A 40 53.66 2.22 58.85
CA ASN A 40 53.17 1.38 57.76
C ASN A 40 52.59 2.26 56.65
N SER A 41 53.14 2.20 55.43
CA SER A 41 52.50 2.79 54.25
C SER A 41 51.43 1.85 53.71
N LEU A 42 50.21 2.36 53.56
CA LEU A 42 49.05 1.63 53.04
C LEU A 42 48.64 2.19 51.66
N ILE A 43 47.98 1.33 50.89
CA ILE A 43 47.38 1.68 49.60
C ILE A 43 45.93 1.21 49.61
N GLN A 44 45.00 2.09 49.25
CA GLN A 44 43.59 1.79 49.06
C GLN A 44 43.20 2.01 47.61
N GLN A 45 42.41 1.08 47.05
CA GLN A 45 41.89 1.19 45.69
C GLN A 45 40.37 1.37 45.73
N THR A 46 39.89 2.45 45.13
CA THR A 46 38.46 2.78 45.05
C THR A 46 38.04 2.80 43.59
N TYR A 47 36.96 2.07 43.25
CA TYR A 47 36.39 2.10 41.91
C TYR A 47 35.84 3.48 41.56
N VAL A 48 36.17 3.97 40.38
CA VAL A 48 35.69 5.24 39.84
C VAL A 48 34.66 4.94 38.75
N PRO A 49 33.38 5.33 38.90
CA PRO A 49 32.34 5.03 37.93
C PRO A 49 32.51 5.83 36.63
N VAL A 50 31.83 5.36 35.57
CA VAL A 50 31.72 6.09 34.30
C VAL A 50 31.11 7.47 34.55
N GLY A 51 31.65 8.51 33.90
CA GLY A 51 31.19 9.89 34.03
C GLY A 51 31.87 10.70 35.15
N HIS A 52 32.82 10.12 35.89
CA HIS A 52 33.65 10.86 36.85
C HIS A 52 34.52 11.91 36.15
N GLU A 53 34.72 13.07 36.77
CA GLU A 53 35.44 14.22 36.18
C GLU A 53 36.87 13.88 35.74
N THR A 54 37.59 13.09 36.54
CA THR A 54 38.98 12.66 36.26
C THR A 54 39.06 11.44 35.33
N CYS A 55 38.21 10.42 35.53
CA CYS A 55 38.18 9.21 34.71
C CYS A 55 36.80 9.05 34.06
N ARG A 56 36.61 9.76 32.94
CA ARG A 56 35.31 9.83 32.25
C ARG A 56 34.80 8.45 31.79
N ASN A 57 35.70 7.51 31.51
CA ASN A 57 35.39 6.16 31.05
C ASN A 57 35.50 5.10 32.15
N SER A 58 35.31 5.48 33.41
CA SER A 58 35.62 4.69 34.61
C SER A 58 37.12 4.52 34.86
N GLY A 59 37.47 4.03 36.05
CA GLY A 59 38.84 3.78 36.44
C GLY A 59 38.95 3.30 37.87
N VAL A 60 40.16 3.38 38.42
CA VAL A 60 40.43 3.12 39.83
C VAL A 60 41.24 4.30 40.38
N ARG A 61 40.79 4.85 41.51
CA ARG A 61 41.55 5.80 42.33
C ARG A 61 42.40 4.99 43.31
N ILE A 62 43.69 5.28 43.34
CA ILE A 62 44.66 4.65 44.22
C ILE A 62 45.12 5.70 45.22
N ASP A 63 44.68 5.55 46.46
CA ASP A 63 45.08 6.40 47.57
C ASP A 63 46.25 5.73 48.30
N SER A 64 47.30 6.49 48.60
CA SER A 64 48.46 6.00 49.35
C SER A 64 48.80 6.96 50.48
N GLY A 65 49.18 6.43 51.62
CA GLY A 65 49.60 7.23 52.75
C GLY A 65 50.08 6.39 53.91
N VAL A 66 50.50 7.07 54.97
CA VAL A 66 51.02 6.43 56.17
C VAL A 66 49.89 6.25 57.18
N ASP A 67 49.70 5.02 57.66
CA ASP A 67 48.74 4.71 58.74
C ASP A 67 49.29 5.25 60.07
N VAL A 68 49.07 6.54 60.31
CA VAL A 68 49.64 7.27 61.46
C VAL A 68 49.02 6.81 62.77
N ASN A 69 47.77 6.35 62.73
CA ASN A 69 47.04 5.91 63.91
C ASN A 69 47.16 4.38 64.19
N GLU A 70 47.87 3.66 63.31
CA GLU A 70 48.18 2.22 63.37
C GLU A 70 46.93 1.31 63.40
N ASN A 71 45.81 1.72 62.80
CA ASN A 71 44.58 0.94 62.79
C ASN A 71 44.49 -0.10 61.66
N GLY A 72 45.46 -0.14 60.74
CA GLY A 72 45.54 -1.06 59.63
C GLY A 72 44.65 -0.70 58.44
N SER A 73 44.08 0.50 58.40
CA SER A 73 43.29 1.07 57.30
C SER A 73 43.83 2.45 56.93
N LEU A 74 43.57 2.90 55.70
CA LEU A 74 43.95 4.23 55.26
C LEU A 74 42.72 5.14 55.37
N ASP A 75 42.67 5.97 56.41
CA ASP A 75 41.58 6.93 56.59
C ASP A 75 41.79 8.18 55.71
N ASP A 76 40.72 8.92 55.41
CA ASP A 76 40.77 10.10 54.50
C ASP A 76 41.81 11.15 54.94
N ALA A 77 42.08 11.27 56.24
CA ALA A 77 43.06 12.20 56.79
C ALA A 77 44.52 11.72 56.69
N GLU A 78 44.73 10.45 56.33
CA GLU A 78 46.02 9.77 56.23
C GLU A 78 46.47 9.60 54.78
N VAL A 79 45.62 9.95 53.81
CA VAL A 79 45.95 9.91 52.39
C VAL A 79 46.95 11.01 52.06
N ASP A 80 48.19 10.62 51.76
CA ASP A 80 49.26 11.54 51.35
C ASP A 80 49.21 11.84 49.84
N ALA A 81 48.74 10.89 49.03
CA ALA A 81 48.61 11.03 47.59
C ALA A 81 47.46 10.20 47.02
N SER A 82 46.79 10.73 45.99
CA SER A 82 45.77 10.03 45.21
C SER A 82 46.15 10.04 43.72
N GLU A 83 46.25 8.86 43.12
CA GLU A 83 46.52 8.68 41.70
C GLU A 83 45.35 8.00 41.00
N TYR A 84 45.11 8.34 39.74
CA TYR A 84 43.99 7.79 38.96
C TYR A 84 44.51 6.92 37.82
N VAL A 85 44.07 5.66 37.79
CA VAL A 85 44.26 4.77 36.64
C VAL A 85 42.95 4.72 35.87
N CYS A 86 42.81 5.61 34.88
CA CYS A 86 41.60 5.69 34.07
C CYS A 86 41.58 4.62 32.97
N SER A 87 40.40 4.06 32.71
CA SER A 87 40.21 3.22 31.55
C SER A 87 40.42 4.03 30.26
N PRO A 88 41.13 3.47 29.26
CA PRO A 88 41.39 4.17 28.01
C PRO A 88 40.09 4.49 27.29
N SER A 89 40.11 5.53 26.46
CA SER A 89 38.98 5.82 25.57
C SER A 89 38.84 4.69 24.55
N VAL A 90 37.61 4.28 24.26
CA VAL A 90 37.31 3.37 23.16
C VAL A 90 37.62 4.10 21.85
N THR A 91 38.66 3.68 21.13
CA THR A 91 39.15 4.35 19.92
C THR A 91 38.64 3.72 18.61
N ASN A 92 37.91 2.61 18.70
CA ASN A 92 37.36 1.88 17.57
C ASN A 92 35.88 1.56 17.82
N VAL A 93 35.04 1.76 16.80
CA VAL A 93 33.65 1.32 16.77
C VAL A 93 33.62 -0.17 16.39
N ALA A 94 34.11 -1.04 17.28
CA ALA A 94 34.23 -2.47 17.03
C ALA A 94 34.14 -3.31 18.32
N GLY A 95 33.75 -4.57 18.16
CA GLY A 95 33.60 -5.54 19.26
C GLY A 95 32.44 -5.20 20.20
N GLY A 96 32.49 -5.72 21.43
CA GLY A 96 31.42 -5.64 22.44
C GLY A 96 30.87 -4.25 22.76
N SER A 97 31.55 -3.18 22.33
CA SER A 97 31.09 -1.79 22.46
C SER A 97 29.92 -1.42 21.53
N VAL A 98 29.68 -2.18 20.45
CA VAL A 98 28.59 -1.96 19.49
C VAL A 98 27.68 -3.16 19.27
N ASP A 99 27.92 -4.28 19.96
CA ASP A 99 27.14 -5.51 19.84
C ASP A 99 25.64 -5.27 20.06
N THR A 100 25.25 -4.37 20.97
CA THR A 100 23.83 -4.03 21.19
C THR A 100 23.18 -3.39 19.96
N THR A 101 23.95 -2.65 19.16
CA THR A 101 23.51 -2.02 17.91
C THR A 101 23.54 -3.03 16.76
N THR A 102 24.67 -3.69 16.53
CA THR A 102 24.85 -4.57 15.36
C THR A 102 24.05 -5.87 15.45
N ASN A 103 23.71 -6.33 16.66
CA ASN A 103 22.82 -7.46 16.87
C ASN A 103 21.34 -7.04 17.02
N ASN A 104 21.03 -5.74 16.91
CA ASN A 104 19.65 -5.28 16.96
C ASN A 104 18.91 -5.67 15.66
N PRO A 105 17.73 -6.31 15.73
CA PRO A 105 17.00 -6.73 14.53
C PRO A 105 16.69 -5.58 13.55
N TRP A 106 16.42 -4.37 14.04
CA TRP A 106 16.18 -3.21 13.19
C TRP A 106 17.43 -2.75 12.45
N PHE A 107 18.59 -2.86 13.09
CA PHE A 107 19.86 -2.53 12.46
C PHE A 107 20.17 -3.53 11.35
N SER A 108 20.09 -4.83 11.64
CA SER A 108 20.34 -5.89 10.66
C SER A 108 19.36 -5.85 9.49
N ALA A 109 18.06 -5.62 9.74
CA ALA A 109 17.06 -5.48 8.68
C ALA A 109 17.34 -4.26 7.78
N GLY A 110 17.81 -3.15 8.34
CA GLY A 110 18.24 -1.98 7.57
C GLY A 110 19.44 -2.29 6.66
N GLU A 111 20.46 -3.00 7.15
CA GLU A 111 21.61 -3.42 6.33
C GLU A 111 21.20 -4.40 5.20
N GLU A 112 20.29 -5.31 5.49
CA GLU A 112 19.72 -6.23 4.49
C GLU A 112 18.96 -5.46 3.40
N GLN A 113 18.14 -4.47 3.77
CA GLN A 113 17.42 -3.63 2.82
C GLN A 113 18.37 -2.83 1.91
N ILE A 114 19.49 -2.33 2.43
CA ILE A 114 20.52 -1.67 1.61
C ILE A 114 21.14 -2.67 0.62
N THR A 115 21.45 -3.88 1.09
CA THR A 115 22.00 -4.94 0.22
C THR A 115 21.03 -5.29 -0.91
N GLN A 116 19.74 -5.43 -0.59
CA GLN A 116 18.69 -5.67 -1.57
C GLN A 116 18.55 -4.50 -2.56
N SER A 117 18.63 -3.25 -2.08
CA SER A 117 18.54 -2.06 -2.93
C SER A 117 19.71 -1.97 -3.92
N VAL A 118 20.92 -2.34 -3.50
CA VAL A 118 22.09 -2.44 -4.39
C VAL A 118 21.87 -3.52 -5.45
N ALA A 119 21.33 -4.67 -5.08
CA ALA A 119 21.00 -5.73 -6.02
C ALA A 119 19.91 -5.30 -7.02
N ASN A 120 18.85 -4.65 -6.56
CA ASN A 120 17.78 -4.11 -7.41
C ASN A 120 18.31 -3.10 -8.42
N ASN A 121 19.21 -2.20 -8.00
CA ASN A 121 19.85 -1.23 -8.88
C ASN A 121 20.76 -1.89 -9.93
N ALA A 122 21.44 -2.97 -9.57
CA ALA A 122 22.27 -3.73 -10.51
C ALA A 122 21.43 -4.52 -11.53
N ALA A 123 20.18 -4.85 -11.20
CA ALA A 123 19.24 -5.57 -12.05
C ALA A 123 18.35 -4.65 -12.92
N ILE A 124 18.58 -3.33 -12.91
CA ILE A 124 17.81 -2.38 -13.72
C ILE A 124 17.90 -2.73 -15.20
N THR A 125 16.73 -2.85 -15.82
CA THR A 125 16.61 -2.94 -17.27
C THR A 125 15.95 -1.67 -17.82
N ASN A 126 16.72 -0.88 -18.58
CA ASN A 126 16.30 0.45 -19.09
C ASN A 126 16.27 0.54 -20.62
N THR A 127 16.35 -0.60 -21.32
CA THR A 127 16.22 -0.61 -22.78
C THR A 127 14.77 -0.26 -23.13
N ALA A 128 14.56 0.76 -23.97
CA ALA A 128 13.23 1.10 -24.44
C ALA A 128 12.62 -0.07 -25.23
N GLY A 129 11.33 -0.31 -25.07
CA GLY A 129 10.62 -1.42 -25.73
C GLY A 129 10.89 -2.80 -25.15
N LYS A 130 11.59 -2.88 -24.01
CA LYS A 130 11.90 -4.16 -23.35
C LYS A 130 10.70 -4.79 -22.65
N ALA A 131 9.76 -3.99 -22.15
CA ALA A 131 8.53 -4.51 -21.58
C ALA A 131 7.63 -5.01 -22.72
N LYS A 132 7.53 -6.34 -22.84
CA LYS A 132 6.55 -7.01 -23.69
C LYS A 132 5.14 -6.76 -23.15
N ASN A 133 4.99 -6.84 -21.83
CA ASN A 133 3.71 -6.72 -21.14
C ASN A 133 3.69 -5.50 -20.21
N ILE A 134 2.56 -4.81 -20.14
CA ILE A 134 2.30 -3.72 -19.21
C ILE A 134 1.09 -4.08 -18.35
N ILE A 135 1.21 -3.92 -17.03
CA ILE A 135 0.08 -3.97 -16.11
C ILE A 135 0.07 -2.69 -15.27
N LEU A 136 -1.01 -1.92 -15.39
CA LEU A 136 -1.28 -0.76 -14.55
C LEU A 136 -2.40 -1.10 -13.55
N PHE A 137 -2.04 -1.19 -12.28
CA PHE A 137 -2.97 -1.35 -11.17
C PHE A 137 -3.31 0.01 -10.56
N VAL A 138 -4.61 0.30 -10.44
CA VAL A 138 -5.15 1.54 -9.86
C VAL A 138 -6.09 1.19 -8.70
N GLY A 139 -5.69 1.54 -7.48
CA GLY A 139 -6.64 1.57 -6.36
C GLY A 139 -7.31 2.95 -6.35
N ASP A 140 -8.56 3.03 -6.81
CA ASP A 140 -9.28 4.32 -6.89
C ASP A 140 -9.42 4.89 -5.47
N GLY A 141 -8.94 6.12 -5.23
CA GLY A 141 -8.90 6.71 -3.88
C GLY A 141 -7.89 6.10 -2.90
N MET A 142 -6.99 5.20 -3.33
CA MET A 142 -6.03 4.50 -2.45
C MET A 142 -4.82 5.37 -2.03
N GLY A 143 -5.09 6.42 -1.25
CA GLY A 143 -4.07 7.31 -0.70
C GLY A 143 -3.09 6.65 0.29
N ILE A 144 -2.08 7.41 0.73
CA ILE A 144 -1.03 6.89 1.64
C ILE A 144 -1.61 6.43 2.99
N SER A 145 -2.64 7.12 3.50
CA SER A 145 -3.34 6.73 4.73
C SER A 145 -4.08 5.40 4.54
N THR A 146 -4.74 5.21 3.39
CA THR A 146 -5.42 3.96 3.01
C THR A 146 -4.44 2.80 2.91
N VAL A 147 -3.33 2.96 2.18
CA VAL A 147 -2.27 1.93 2.09
C VAL A 147 -1.75 1.52 3.47
N THR A 148 -1.48 2.51 4.33
CA THR A 148 -0.96 2.24 5.69
C THR A 148 -1.99 1.48 6.54
N ALA A 149 -3.25 1.92 6.54
CA ALA A 149 -4.30 1.30 7.31
C ALA A 149 -4.62 -0.12 6.81
N ALA A 150 -4.65 -0.34 5.49
CA ALA A 150 -4.92 -1.63 4.87
C ALA A 150 -3.82 -2.64 5.19
N ARG A 151 -2.55 -2.22 5.12
CA ARG A 151 -1.40 -3.06 5.52
C ARG A 151 -1.51 -3.49 6.99
N ILE A 152 -1.88 -2.59 7.89
CA ILE A 152 -2.08 -2.91 9.31
C ILE A 152 -3.23 -3.91 9.46
N LEU A 153 -4.37 -3.66 8.79
CA LEU A 153 -5.52 -4.55 8.81
C LEU A 153 -5.17 -5.95 8.31
N ALA A 154 -4.50 -6.05 7.16
CA ALA A 154 -4.05 -7.31 6.57
C ALA A 154 -3.17 -8.10 7.55
N GLY A 155 -2.18 -7.45 8.16
CA GLY A 155 -1.34 -8.11 9.17
C GLY A 155 -2.12 -8.56 10.40
N GLN A 156 -3.11 -7.79 10.85
CA GLN A 156 -4.00 -8.15 11.97
C GLN A 156 -4.90 -9.35 11.63
N LYS A 157 -5.42 -9.43 10.39
CA LYS A 157 -6.18 -10.58 9.90
C LYS A 157 -5.34 -11.87 9.87
N MET A 158 -4.01 -11.75 9.74
CA MET A 158 -3.06 -12.86 9.89
C MET A 158 -2.70 -13.22 11.35
N GLY A 159 -3.34 -12.58 12.34
CA GLY A 159 -3.02 -12.76 13.76
C GLY A 159 -1.69 -12.14 14.20
N LYS A 160 -1.13 -11.23 13.39
CA LYS A 160 0.07 -10.45 13.73
C LYS A 160 -0.33 -9.09 14.31
N MET A 161 0.64 -8.25 14.64
CA MET A 161 0.35 -6.92 15.20
C MET A 161 -0.18 -5.96 14.13
N GLY A 162 0.26 -6.14 12.89
CA GLY A 162 -0.21 -5.36 11.73
C GLY A 162 0.87 -4.47 11.14
N GLU A 163 1.51 -3.64 11.97
CA GLU A 163 2.37 -2.56 11.48
C GLU A 163 3.63 -3.04 10.74
N GLU A 164 4.11 -4.26 11.03
CA GLU A 164 5.22 -4.89 10.30
C GLU A 164 4.83 -5.61 9.00
N HIS A 165 3.54 -5.73 8.71
CA HIS A 165 3.09 -6.37 7.47
C HIS A 165 3.53 -5.56 6.26
N GLN A 166 3.59 -6.19 5.09
CA GLN A 166 3.86 -5.53 3.82
C GLN A 166 2.86 -6.11 2.81
N LEU A 167 2.06 -5.25 2.20
CA LEU A 167 1.27 -5.57 1.01
C LEU A 167 2.22 -5.98 -0.12
N SER A 168 1.68 -6.59 -1.16
CA SER A 168 2.45 -7.11 -2.29
C SER A 168 3.32 -6.04 -2.96
N PHE A 169 2.76 -4.86 -3.21
CA PHE A 169 3.44 -3.73 -3.85
C PHE A 169 4.40 -2.96 -2.91
N ASP A 170 4.31 -3.16 -1.60
CA ASP A 170 5.29 -2.59 -0.66
C ASP A 170 6.69 -3.20 -0.80
N LYS A 171 6.76 -4.34 -1.48
CA LYS A 171 7.99 -5.09 -1.77
C LYS A 171 8.60 -4.68 -3.11
N PHE A 172 7.93 -3.82 -3.88
CA PHE A 172 8.44 -3.40 -5.18
C PHE A 172 9.73 -2.57 -5.01
N PRO A 173 10.71 -2.76 -5.91
CA PRO A 173 12.04 -2.19 -5.76
C PRO A 173 12.09 -0.68 -5.95
N PHE A 174 11.11 -0.09 -6.64
CA PHE A 174 11.07 1.33 -6.97
C PHE A 174 9.74 1.94 -6.54
N SER A 175 9.82 3.14 -5.97
CA SER A 175 8.65 3.91 -5.57
C SER A 175 8.90 5.41 -5.68
N GLY A 176 7.81 6.15 -5.81
CA GLY A 176 7.77 7.60 -5.83
C GLY A 176 6.37 8.10 -5.49
N TYR A 177 6.14 9.39 -5.71
CA TYR A 177 4.87 10.06 -5.50
C TYR A 177 4.34 10.66 -6.80
N ALA A 178 3.02 10.68 -6.96
CA ALA A 178 2.32 11.34 -8.05
C ALA A 178 1.46 12.50 -7.52
N LYS A 179 1.65 13.69 -8.08
CA LYS A 179 0.81 14.88 -7.84
C LYS A 179 -0.47 14.78 -8.67
N THR A 180 -1.62 14.77 -8.02
CA THR A 180 -2.89 14.32 -8.61
C THR A 180 -3.78 15.45 -9.13
N TYR A 181 -3.49 16.71 -8.81
CA TYR A 181 -4.29 17.86 -9.26
C TYR A 181 -4.63 17.81 -10.77
N ASN A 182 -5.90 18.09 -11.11
CA ASN A 182 -6.33 18.33 -12.48
C ASN A 182 -5.99 19.77 -12.90
N VAL A 183 -6.09 20.08 -14.19
CA VAL A 183 -5.71 21.42 -14.70
C VAL A 183 -6.52 22.54 -14.01
N ASP A 184 -7.80 22.30 -13.73
CA ASP A 184 -8.74 23.24 -13.13
C ASP A 184 -9.07 22.97 -11.64
N ALA A 185 -8.56 21.88 -11.04
CA ALA A 185 -8.88 21.49 -9.67
C ALA A 185 -7.68 20.98 -8.86
N GLN A 186 -7.55 21.49 -7.62
CA GLN A 186 -6.52 21.03 -6.66
C GLN A 186 -6.81 19.64 -6.12
N THR A 187 -8.06 19.40 -5.74
CA THR A 187 -8.58 18.07 -5.46
C THR A 187 -9.19 17.56 -6.75
N PRO A 188 -8.65 16.49 -7.34
CA PRO A 188 -9.06 16.03 -8.65
C PRO A 188 -10.30 15.12 -8.59
N ASP A 189 -10.76 14.68 -9.76
CA ASP A 189 -11.65 13.54 -9.93
C ASP A 189 -10.99 12.42 -10.75
N SER A 190 -11.56 11.21 -10.69
CA SER A 190 -11.03 10.02 -11.38
C SER A 190 -10.91 10.16 -12.91
N ALA A 191 -11.73 11.00 -13.55
CA ALA A 191 -11.71 11.17 -15.01
C ALA A 191 -10.43 11.87 -15.49
N GLY A 192 -10.11 13.02 -14.90
CA GLY A 192 -8.94 13.78 -15.29
C GLY A 192 -7.63 13.11 -14.87
N THR A 193 -7.62 12.41 -13.73
CA THR A 193 -6.43 11.69 -13.22
C THR A 193 -6.09 10.48 -14.08
N MET A 194 -7.07 9.66 -14.44
CA MET A 194 -6.82 8.53 -15.35
C MET A 194 -6.50 8.98 -16.76
N THR A 195 -7.10 10.07 -17.25
CA THR A 195 -6.68 10.67 -18.52
C THR A 195 -5.18 11.03 -18.46
N ALA A 196 -4.68 11.58 -17.34
CA ALA A 196 -3.26 11.87 -17.17
C ALA A 196 -2.39 10.61 -17.21
N MET A 197 -2.77 9.56 -16.48
CA MET A 197 -2.01 8.30 -16.43
C MET A 197 -1.99 7.55 -17.76
N MET A 198 -3.04 7.72 -18.56
CA MET A 198 -3.29 6.94 -19.75
C MET A 198 -2.87 7.65 -21.05
N SER A 199 -2.76 8.99 -21.05
CA SER A 199 -2.33 9.78 -22.23
C SER A 199 -1.06 10.59 -22.03
N GLY A 200 -0.59 10.77 -20.79
CA GLY A 200 0.51 11.66 -20.46
C GLY A 200 0.12 13.14 -20.43
N VAL A 201 -1.16 13.47 -20.56
CA VAL A 201 -1.67 14.84 -20.55
C VAL A 201 -2.70 15.00 -19.44
N LYS A 202 -2.46 15.94 -18.52
CA LYS A 202 -3.46 16.33 -17.53
C LYS A 202 -4.57 17.14 -18.20
N THR A 203 -5.80 16.95 -17.73
CA THR A 203 -6.98 17.64 -18.23
C THR A 203 -7.84 18.16 -17.06
N ASP A 204 -8.98 18.76 -17.39
CA ASP A 204 -9.96 19.31 -16.45
C ASP A 204 -10.77 18.20 -15.74
N VAL A 205 -11.42 18.53 -14.63
CA VAL A 205 -12.26 17.57 -13.90
C VAL A 205 -13.49 17.12 -14.72
N GLY A 206 -13.74 15.81 -14.69
CA GLY A 206 -14.95 15.21 -15.23
C GLY A 206 -14.99 15.05 -16.75
N VAL A 207 -13.88 15.29 -17.46
CA VAL A 207 -13.75 14.96 -18.89
C VAL A 207 -12.81 13.76 -19.06
N ILE A 208 -13.06 12.94 -20.09
CA ILE A 208 -12.40 11.64 -20.27
C ILE A 208 -11.68 11.60 -21.62
N GLY A 209 -10.38 11.29 -21.60
CA GLY A 209 -9.61 11.01 -22.82
C GLY A 209 -9.43 12.22 -23.75
N VAL A 210 -9.57 13.42 -23.22
CA VAL A 210 -9.53 14.68 -23.97
C VAL A 210 -8.69 15.73 -23.25
N ALA A 211 -8.08 16.66 -24.00
CA ALA A 211 -7.28 17.76 -23.47
C ALA A 211 -8.14 18.83 -22.75
N GLU A 212 -7.50 19.74 -22.02
CA GLU A 212 -8.14 20.82 -21.23
C GLU A 212 -8.85 21.88 -22.08
N GLY A 213 -8.82 21.77 -23.41
CA GLY A 213 -9.57 22.64 -24.32
C GLY A 213 -11.07 22.34 -24.38
N VAL A 214 -11.52 21.26 -23.74
CA VAL A 214 -12.92 20.79 -23.75
C VAL A 214 -13.78 21.58 -22.75
N SER A 215 -15.00 21.90 -23.16
CA SER A 215 -16.02 22.41 -22.23
C SER A 215 -16.85 21.25 -21.73
N ARG A 216 -16.77 20.96 -20.42
CA ARG A 216 -17.52 19.86 -19.80
C ARG A 216 -19.02 19.94 -20.13
N GLY A 217 -19.60 18.81 -20.54
CA GLY A 217 -21.00 18.68 -20.94
C GLY A 217 -21.32 19.19 -22.34
N SER A 218 -20.32 19.52 -23.17
CA SER A 218 -20.50 19.96 -24.56
C SER A 218 -19.66 19.09 -25.50
N CYS A 219 -20.27 18.10 -26.14
CA CYS A 219 -19.57 17.16 -27.02
C CYS A 219 -18.97 17.80 -28.27
N ASP A 220 -19.54 18.92 -28.76
CA ASP A 220 -18.97 19.68 -29.88
C ASP A 220 -17.52 20.16 -29.61
N SER A 221 -17.12 20.24 -28.34
CA SER A 221 -15.77 20.66 -27.94
C SER A 221 -14.76 19.50 -27.90
N VAL A 222 -15.20 18.24 -28.03
CA VAL A 222 -14.33 17.07 -28.05
C VAL A 222 -13.47 17.04 -29.32
N SER A 223 -14.07 17.39 -30.46
CA SER A 223 -13.39 17.28 -31.75
C SER A 223 -12.13 18.16 -31.82
N GLY A 224 -10.99 17.52 -32.08
CA GLY A 224 -9.67 18.14 -32.10
C GLY A 224 -8.95 18.19 -30.75
N ASN A 225 -9.60 17.73 -29.67
CA ASN A 225 -9.02 17.62 -28.33
C ASN A 225 -8.86 16.17 -27.87
N GLU A 226 -9.15 15.18 -28.72
CA GLU A 226 -8.98 13.77 -28.39
C GLU A 226 -7.51 13.44 -28.12
N LEU A 227 -7.25 12.76 -27.01
CA LEU A 227 -5.91 12.31 -26.63
C LEU A 227 -5.76 10.82 -26.96
N VAL A 228 -4.61 10.44 -27.51
CA VAL A 228 -4.30 9.04 -27.77
C VAL A 228 -3.82 8.37 -26.49
N THR A 229 -4.42 7.23 -26.13
CA THR A 229 -4.08 6.51 -24.89
C THR A 229 -2.99 5.46 -25.08
N ALA A 230 -2.27 5.10 -24.02
CA ALA A 230 -1.36 3.95 -24.03
C ALA A 230 -2.09 2.64 -24.36
N PHE A 231 -3.36 2.53 -23.97
CA PHE A 231 -4.23 1.42 -24.34
C PHE A 231 -4.47 1.35 -25.86
N GLU A 232 -4.86 2.47 -26.48
CA GLU A 232 -5.01 2.57 -27.94
C GLU A 232 -3.68 2.32 -28.67
N LEU A 233 -2.56 2.82 -28.14
CA LEU A 233 -1.24 2.57 -28.73
C LEU A 233 -0.83 1.10 -28.64
N ALA A 234 -1.17 0.41 -27.56
CA ALA A 234 -0.94 -1.02 -27.42
C ALA A 234 -1.75 -1.83 -28.45
N GLU A 235 -3.03 -1.48 -28.62
CA GLU A 235 -3.90 -2.07 -29.63
C GLU A 235 -3.34 -1.86 -31.05
N ILE A 236 -2.97 -0.62 -31.41
CA ILE A 236 -2.38 -0.31 -32.72
C ILE A 236 -1.06 -1.08 -32.93
N ALA A 237 -0.27 -1.27 -31.86
CA ALA A 237 0.96 -2.04 -31.89
C ALA A 237 0.75 -3.57 -32.00
N GLY A 238 -0.50 -4.05 -32.06
CA GLY A 238 -0.83 -5.47 -32.19
C GLY A 238 -0.69 -6.26 -30.88
N LYS A 239 -0.59 -5.57 -29.74
CA LYS A 239 -0.66 -6.18 -28.42
C LYS A 239 -2.10 -6.45 -28.06
N SER A 240 -2.34 -7.48 -27.26
CA SER A 240 -3.67 -7.68 -26.71
C SER A 240 -3.97 -6.66 -25.61
N THR A 241 -5.23 -6.29 -25.46
CA THR A 241 -5.65 -5.24 -24.54
C THR A 241 -6.72 -5.72 -23.58
N GLY A 242 -6.63 -5.28 -22.32
CA GLY A 242 -7.56 -5.68 -21.27
C GLY A 242 -7.84 -4.60 -20.23
N VAL A 243 -9.08 -4.55 -19.77
CA VAL A 243 -9.54 -3.69 -18.67
C VAL A 243 -10.33 -4.51 -17.66
N ILE A 244 -9.97 -4.38 -16.39
CA ILE A 244 -10.66 -4.97 -15.25
C ILE A 244 -11.02 -3.87 -14.28
N SER A 245 -12.24 -3.88 -13.75
CA SER A 245 -12.68 -2.95 -12.71
C SER A 245 -13.72 -3.57 -11.80
N THR A 246 -13.64 -3.33 -10.49
CA THR A 246 -14.76 -3.60 -9.56
C THR A 246 -15.85 -2.52 -9.61
N ALA A 247 -15.61 -1.41 -10.30
CA ALA A 247 -16.64 -0.42 -10.63
C ALA A 247 -17.42 -0.83 -11.89
N ARG A 248 -18.25 0.09 -12.41
CA ARG A 248 -18.86 -0.10 -13.72
C ARG A 248 -17.76 0.03 -14.77
N ILE A 249 -17.77 -0.79 -15.82
CA ILE A 249 -16.75 -0.68 -16.89
C ILE A 249 -16.85 0.64 -17.67
N THR A 250 -17.97 1.36 -17.52
CA THR A 250 -18.25 2.70 -18.02
C THR A 250 -17.87 3.81 -17.04
N HIS A 251 -17.45 3.48 -15.81
CA HIS A 251 -16.98 4.45 -14.83
C HIS A 251 -15.72 5.17 -15.34
N ALA A 252 -15.38 6.30 -14.74
CA ALA A 252 -14.35 7.19 -15.27
C ALA A 252 -12.97 6.53 -15.46
N THR A 253 -12.55 5.72 -14.49
CA THR A 253 -11.24 5.07 -14.50
C THR A 253 -11.07 4.08 -15.66
N PRO A 254 -11.98 3.11 -15.88
CA PRO A 254 -11.92 2.23 -17.04
C PRO A 254 -12.24 2.96 -18.33
N ALA A 255 -13.20 3.88 -18.33
CA ALA A 255 -13.55 4.65 -19.53
C ALA A 255 -12.38 5.47 -20.08
N ALA A 256 -11.48 5.98 -19.23
CA ALA A 256 -10.30 6.72 -19.67
C ALA A 256 -9.28 5.92 -20.48
N THR A 257 -9.41 4.59 -20.57
CA THR A 257 -8.58 3.78 -21.46
C THR A 257 -9.06 3.86 -22.93
N TYR A 258 -10.38 3.93 -23.16
CA TYR A 258 -10.99 3.77 -24.49
C TYR A 258 -11.85 4.95 -24.96
N ALA A 259 -12.50 5.68 -24.06
CA ALA A 259 -13.51 6.69 -24.40
C ALA A 259 -12.91 8.09 -24.59
N LYS A 260 -13.62 8.91 -25.39
CA LYS A 260 -13.47 10.36 -25.52
C LYS A 260 -14.80 11.00 -25.15
N SER A 261 -14.91 11.58 -23.96
CA SER A 261 -16.18 12.14 -23.46
C SER A 261 -16.00 13.51 -22.82
N ALA A 262 -16.92 14.42 -23.13
CA ALA A 262 -17.01 15.73 -22.48
C ALA A 262 -17.65 15.67 -21.09
N ASP A 263 -18.23 14.56 -20.67
CA ASP A 263 -18.66 14.35 -19.29
C ASP A 263 -18.56 12.88 -18.90
N ARG A 264 -17.91 12.61 -17.77
CA ARG A 264 -17.79 11.26 -17.21
C ARG A 264 -19.14 10.62 -16.88
N ASN A 265 -20.18 11.41 -16.67
CA ASN A 265 -21.51 10.90 -16.33
C ASN A 265 -22.29 10.41 -17.55
N TRP A 266 -21.80 10.58 -18.77
CA TRP A 266 -22.46 10.07 -19.98
C TRP A 266 -22.16 8.56 -20.17
N GLU A 267 -22.37 7.78 -19.10
CA GLU A 267 -22.15 6.33 -19.08
C GLU A 267 -23.04 5.62 -20.11
N ASP A 268 -24.31 6.04 -20.21
CA ASP A 268 -25.19 5.71 -21.32
C ASP A 268 -26.02 6.92 -21.80
N VAL A 269 -26.77 6.73 -22.90
CA VAL A 269 -27.58 7.77 -23.56
C VAL A 269 -28.64 8.42 -22.67
N SER A 270 -29.10 7.74 -21.61
CA SER A 270 -30.11 8.24 -20.67
C SER A 270 -29.59 9.32 -19.72
N ASP A 271 -28.27 9.36 -19.49
CA ASP A 271 -27.60 10.38 -18.69
C ASP A 271 -27.18 11.62 -19.52
N MET A 272 -27.36 11.55 -20.84
CA MET A 272 -26.98 12.61 -21.76
C MET A 272 -28.09 13.65 -21.93
N PRO A 273 -27.75 14.95 -22.03
CA PRO A 273 -28.71 15.96 -22.45
C PRO A 273 -29.23 15.68 -23.87
N ALA A 274 -30.55 15.80 -24.07
CA ALA A 274 -31.18 15.51 -25.37
C ALA A 274 -30.59 16.30 -26.55
N ASP A 275 -30.14 17.54 -26.31
CA ASP A 275 -29.49 18.37 -27.33
C ASP A 275 -28.12 17.82 -27.74
N GLU A 276 -27.37 17.19 -26.82
CA GLU A 276 -26.08 16.57 -27.11
C GLU A 276 -26.28 15.23 -27.86
N VAL A 277 -27.29 14.45 -27.47
CA VAL A 277 -27.69 13.25 -28.24
C VAL A 277 -28.10 13.61 -29.67
N ALA A 278 -28.85 14.70 -29.85
CA ALA A 278 -29.29 15.16 -31.17
C ALA A 278 -28.14 15.63 -32.07
N LYS A 279 -26.98 15.99 -31.51
CA LYS A 279 -25.75 16.32 -32.26
C LYS A 279 -24.99 15.07 -32.72
N GLY A 280 -25.41 13.87 -32.30
CA GLY A 280 -24.78 12.60 -32.65
C GLY A 280 -23.66 12.20 -31.70
N CYS A 281 -23.70 12.70 -30.46
CA CYS A 281 -22.67 12.40 -29.48
C CYS A 281 -22.88 11.01 -28.89
N GLU A 282 -21.78 10.29 -28.74
CA GLU A 282 -21.79 8.88 -28.38
C GLU A 282 -21.52 8.70 -26.88
N ASP A 283 -22.39 7.92 -26.22
CA ASP A 283 -22.23 7.56 -24.81
C ASP A 283 -21.06 6.57 -24.59
N ILE A 284 -20.52 6.54 -23.36
CA ILE A 284 -19.33 5.76 -23.02
C ILE A 284 -19.54 4.25 -23.26
N ALA A 285 -20.70 3.70 -22.90
CA ALA A 285 -21.02 2.28 -23.16
C ALA A 285 -20.98 1.95 -24.66
N SER A 286 -21.55 2.82 -25.51
CA SER A 286 -21.49 2.68 -26.97
C SER A 286 -20.06 2.80 -27.49
N GLN A 287 -19.26 3.74 -26.97
CA GLN A 287 -17.85 3.87 -27.34
C GLN A 287 -17.01 2.64 -27.00
N LEU A 288 -17.31 1.91 -25.91
CA LEU A 288 -16.67 0.63 -25.60
C LEU A 288 -16.98 -0.41 -26.67
N VAL A 289 -18.27 -0.63 -26.97
CA VAL A 289 -18.69 -1.63 -27.96
C VAL A 289 -18.18 -1.29 -29.36
N ASN A 290 -18.07 0.01 -29.68
CA ASN A 290 -17.55 0.51 -30.94
C ASN A 290 -16.06 0.83 -30.92
N PHE A 291 -15.30 0.39 -29.91
CA PHE A 291 -13.89 0.75 -29.75
C PHE A 291 -13.06 0.52 -31.01
N GLU A 292 -13.17 -0.68 -31.60
CA GLU A 292 -12.49 -1.06 -32.85
C GLU A 292 -12.82 -0.06 -33.98
N ALA A 293 -14.11 0.11 -34.28
CA ALA A 293 -14.57 1.01 -35.33
C ALA A 293 -14.17 2.48 -35.09
N ASN A 294 -14.25 2.94 -33.85
CA ASN A 294 -13.91 4.30 -33.45
C ASN A 294 -12.40 4.56 -33.52
N LEU A 295 -11.58 3.56 -33.21
CA LEU A 295 -10.13 3.65 -33.33
C LEU A 295 -9.70 3.65 -34.81
N GLU A 296 -10.23 2.76 -35.63
CA GLU A 296 -9.99 2.73 -37.08
C GLU A 296 -10.45 4.00 -37.79
N ALA A 297 -11.58 4.59 -37.37
CA ALA A 297 -12.07 5.84 -37.94
C ALA A 297 -11.13 7.03 -37.66
N ARG A 298 -10.38 7.01 -36.56
CA ARG A 298 -9.43 8.08 -36.20
C ARG A 298 -8.10 7.98 -36.94
N PHE A 299 -7.68 6.78 -37.33
CA PHE A 299 -6.38 6.55 -37.98
C PHE A 299 -6.55 5.90 -39.35
N ALA A 300 -6.30 6.68 -40.40
CA ALA A 300 -6.50 6.24 -41.78
C ALA A 300 -5.64 5.00 -42.11
N GLY A 301 -6.30 3.91 -42.52
CA GLY A 301 -5.64 2.67 -42.94
C GLY A 301 -5.31 1.72 -41.77
N LEU A 302 -5.65 2.09 -40.54
CA LEU A 302 -5.56 1.20 -39.39
C LEU A 302 -6.54 0.03 -39.53
N ASN A 303 -6.11 -1.14 -39.09
CA ASN A 303 -6.93 -2.34 -38.96
C ASN A 303 -6.53 -3.06 -37.66
N VAL A 304 -7.29 -2.85 -36.60
CA VAL A 304 -7.11 -3.51 -35.29
C VAL A 304 -8.15 -4.62 -35.14
N ASP A 305 -8.05 -5.45 -34.11
CA ASP A 305 -9.01 -6.53 -33.87
C ASP A 305 -9.90 -6.32 -32.64
N GLY A 306 -9.66 -5.25 -31.88
CA GLY A 306 -10.52 -4.83 -30.78
C GLY A 306 -10.23 -5.60 -29.49
N VAL A 307 -10.69 -5.05 -28.37
CA VAL A 307 -10.28 -5.47 -27.02
C VAL A 307 -10.55 -6.95 -26.71
N GLU A 308 -9.55 -7.64 -26.14
CA GLU A 308 -9.66 -9.04 -25.72
C GLU A 308 -10.40 -9.23 -24.40
N VAL A 309 -10.15 -8.38 -23.39
CA VAL A 309 -10.69 -8.58 -22.04
C VAL A 309 -11.34 -7.32 -21.50
N MET A 310 -12.65 -7.37 -21.23
CA MET A 310 -13.38 -6.30 -20.54
C MET A 310 -14.17 -6.93 -19.40
N LEU A 311 -13.78 -6.71 -18.14
CA LEU A 311 -14.37 -7.35 -16.97
C LEU A 311 -14.74 -6.30 -15.90
N GLY A 312 -16.00 -6.27 -15.47
CA GLY A 312 -16.44 -5.45 -14.35
C GLY A 312 -17.94 -5.45 -14.14
N GLY A 313 -18.48 -4.39 -13.54
CA GLY A 313 -19.93 -4.17 -13.42
C GLY A 313 -20.50 -3.28 -14.54
N GLY A 314 -21.75 -2.85 -14.39
CA GLY A 314 -22.37 -1.76 -15.15
C GLY A 314 -23.34 -2.23 -16.22
N ARG A 315 -23.89 -3.44 -16.09
CA ARG A 315 -24.77 -4.06 -17.08
C ARG A 315 -25.97 -3.19 -17.49
N ARG A 316 -26.51 -2.39 -16.57
CA ARG A 316 -27.61 -1.45 -16.85
C ARG A 316 -27.34 -0.48 -18.01
N HIS A 317 -26.09 -0.05 -18.20
CA HIS A 317 -25.72 0.93 -19.23
C HIS A 317 -25.68 0.34 -20.65
N PHE A 318 -25.74 -1.00 -20.75
CA PHE A 318 -25.68 -1.74 -22.01
C PHE A 318 -27.03 -2.31 -22.44
N LEU A 319 -28.02 -2.37 -21.54
CA LEU A 319 -29.33 -2.97 -21.79
C LEU A 319 -30.42 -1.93 -22.05
N PRO A 320 -31.41 -2.22 -22.92
CA PRO A 320 -32.59 -1.37 -23.09
C PRO A 320 -33.36 -1.20 -21.78
N LYS A 321 -34.00 -0.03 -21.61
CA LYS A 321 -34.93 0.24 -20.51
C LYS A 321 -36.26 -0.51 -20.65
N ASP A 322 -36.19 -1.83 -20.65
CA ASP A 322 -37.29 -2.78 -20.81
C ASP A 322 -37.03 -4.05 -19.98
N ALA A 323 -37.99 -4.42 -19.12
CA ALA A 323 -37.90 -5.60 -18.26
C ALA A 323 -37.73 -6.92 -19.03
N ALA A 324 -38.03 -6.95 -20.33
CA ALA A 324 -37.76 -8.09 -21.20
C ALA A 324 -36.26 -8.43 -21.34
N PHE A 325 -35.37 -7.48 -21.02
CA PHE A 325 -33.93 -7.62 -21.09
C PHE A 325 -33.27 -7.84 -19.73
N ASN A 326 -34.04 -7.89 -18.63
CA ASN A 326 -33.47 -8.15 -17.31
C ASN A 326 -32.73 -9.48 -17.28
N SER A 327 -31.54 -9.47 -16.71
CA SER A 327 -30.79 -10.65 -16.33
C SER A 327 -31.50 -11.43 -15.22
N THR A 328 -31.05 -12.66 -14.98
CA THR A 328 -31.63 -13.52 -13.95
C THR A 328 -31.38 -13.03 -12.51
N ASP A 329 -30.39 -12.17 -12.35
CA ASP A 329 -29.90 -11.58 -11.10
C ASP A 329 -30.22 -10.08 -10.98
N ALA A 330 -31.05 -9.53 -11.88
CA ALA A 330 -31.44 -8.12 -11.85
C ALA A 330 -31.98 -7.71 -10.47
N SER A 331 -31.42 -6.63 -9.92
CA SER A 331 -31.80 -6.06 -8.62
C SER A 331 -32.94 -5.05 -8.74
N SER A 332 -33.05 -4.41 -9.91
CA SER A 332 -34.12 -3.48 -10.25
C SER A 332 -35.29 -4.15 -10.97
N ALA A 333 -36.47 -3.49 -10.91
CA ALA A 333 -37.64 -3.92 -11.67
C ALA A 333 -37.42 -3.87 -13.19
N ILE A 334 -36.62 -2.91 -13.66
CA ILE A 334 -36.08 -2.80 -15.02
C ILE A 334 -34.59 -2.55 -14.84
N GLU A 335 -33.77 -3.47 -15.32
CA GLU A 335 -32.31 -3.43 -15.14
C GLU A 335 -31.66 -2.43 -16.08
N GLY A 336 -32.03 -2.44 -17.36
CA GLY A 336 -31.42 -1.55 -18.35
C GLY A 336 -31.85 -0.09 -18.20
N ASP A 337 -30.94 0.83 -18.50
CA ASP A 337 -31.19 2.27 -18.46
C ASP A 337 -31.25 2.91 -19.86
N ARG A 338 -30.78 2.22 -20.90
CA ARG A 338 -30.71 2.79 -22.25
C ARG A 338 -32.08 3.19 -22.79
N THR A 339 -32.20 4.46 -23.18
CA THR A 339 -33.46 5.05 -23.69
C THR A 339 -33.59 5.03 -25.21
N ASP A 340 -32.59 4.51 -25.93
CA ASP A 340 -32.56 4.38 -27.39
C ASP A 340 -33.02 3.00 -27.90
N GLY A 341 -33.32 2.07 -26.98
CA GLY A 341 -33.77 0.71 -27.31
C GLY A 341 -32.67 -0.23 -27.82
N ARG A 342 -31.39 0.17 -27.73
CA ARG A 342 -30.25 -0.66 -28.14
C ARG A 342 -29.88 -1.65 -27.04
N ASP A 343 -29.56 -2.87 -27.44
CA ASP A 343 -28.93 -3.87 -26.60
C ASP A 343 -27.46 -3.98 -27.04
N LEU A 344 -26.60 -3.25 -26.34
CA LEU A 344 -25.18 -3.18 -26.66
C LEU A 344 -24.46 -4.50 -26.38
N THR A 345 -24.99 -5.34 -25.48
CA THR A 345 -24.42 -6.67 -25.22
C THR A 345 -24.63 -7.59 -26.42
N ALA A 346 -25.81 -7.53 -27.03
CA ALA A 346 -26.12 -8.24 -28.26
C ALA A 346 -25.36 -7.68 -29.47
N GLU A 347 -25.18 -6.35 -29.55
CA GLU A 347 -24.37 -5.71 -30.59
C GLU A 347 -22.90 -6.15 -30.49
N TRP A 348 -22.30 -6.13 -29.29
CA TRP A 348 -20.94 -6.63 -29.07
C TRP A 348 -20.79 -8.10 -29.48
N GLN A 349 -21.73 -8.95 -29.06
CA GLN A 349 -21.71 -10.38 -29.39
C GLN A 349 -21.88 -10.63 -30.91
N ALA A 350 -22.58 -9.74 -31.61
CA ALA A 350 -22.72 -9.81 -33.08
C ALA A 350 -21.44 -9.39 -33.80
N SER A 351 -20.70 -8.41 -33.26
CA SER A 351 -19.38 -7.99 -33.76
C SER A 351 -18.32 -9.06 -33.52
N TYR A 352 -18.40 -9.77 -32.39
CA TYR A 352 -17.47 -10.83 -32.00
C TYR A 352 -18.19 -12.18 -31.79
N PRO A 353 -18.53 -12.93 -32.86
CA PRO A 353 -19.29 -14.19 -32.75
C PRO A 353 -18.58 -15.31 -31.97
N THR A 354 -17.26 -15.26 -31.85
CA THR A 354 -16.43 -16.18 -31.05
C THR A 354 -16.15 -15.64 -29.64
N GLY A 355 -16.50 -14.37 -29.37
CA GLY A 355 -16.36 -13.75 -28.06
C GLY A 355 -17.36 -14.31 -27.06
N HIS A 356 -17.03 -14.21 -25.78
CA HIS A 356 -17.85 -14.69 -24.68
C HIS A 356 -18.41 -13.52 -23.86
N TYR A 357 -19.72 -13.26 -23.97
CA TYR A 357 -20.42 -12.42 -23.01
C TYR A 357 -20.76 -13.22 -21.74
N VAL A 358 -20.26 -12.79 -20.58
CA VAL A 358 -20.43 -13.48 -19.29
C VAL A 358 -21.00 -12.51 -18.25
N ILE A 359 -21.84 -13.02 -17.34
CA ILE A 359 -22.56 -12.19 -16.37
C ILE A 359 -22.50 -12.68 -14.94
N ASP A 360 -21.91 -13.87 -14.72
CA ASP A 360 -21.93 -14.52 -13.41
C ASP A 360 -20.67 -15.36 -13.18
N ARG A 361 -20.54 -15.85 -11.94
CA ARG A 361 -19.47 -16.75 -11.49
C ARG A 361 -19.33 -18.00 -12.35
N ASN A 362 -20.44 -18.59 -12.77
CA ASN A 362 -20.43 -19.88 -13.46
C ASN A 362 -19.92 -19.74 -14.90
N SER A 363 -20.42 -18.74 -15.62
CA SER A 363 -20.00 -18.39 -16.98
C SER A 363 -18.56 -17.91 -17.01
N PHE A 364 -18.12 -17.13 -16.02
CA PHE A 364 -16.71 -16.77 -15.84
C PHE A 364 -15.80 -18.01 -15.65
N ASN A 365 -16.17 -18.92 -14.75
CA ASN A 365 -15.40 -20.14 -14.49
C ASN A 365 -15.36 -21.11 -15.68
N ALA A 366 -16.35 -21.02 -16.58
CA ALA A 366 -16.42 -21.85 -17.78
C ALA A 366 -15.47 -21.39 -18.90
N LEU A 367 -14.89 -20.18 -18.80
CA LEU A 367 -13.94 -19.67 -19.78
C LEU A 367 -12.66 -20.50 -19.80
N ASN A 368 -12.29 -20.99 -20.98
CA ASN A 368 -11.01 -21.61 -21.22
C ASN A 368 -10.00 -20.56 -21.66
N ALA A 369 -9.06 -20.20 -20.78
CA ALA A 369 -8.13 -19.11 -21.02
C ALA A 369 -7.23 -19.33 -22.24
N GLU A 370 -6.93 -20.59 -22.58
CA GLU A 370 -6.08 -20.96 -23.73
C GLU A 370 -6.76 -20.75 -25.10
N THR A 371 -8.10 -20.64 -25.12
CA THR A 371 -8.88 -20.58 -26.38
C THR A 371 -9.87 -19.43 -26.42
N THR A 372 -10.04 -18.69 -25.33
CA THR A 372 -10.92 -17.53 -25.29
C THR A 372 -10.21 -16.41 -26.03
N GLU A 373 -10.74 -16.01 -27.19
CA GLU A 373 -10.19 -14.88 -27.95
C GLU A 373 -10.63 -13.55 -27.33
N ARG A 374 -11.92 -13.44 -26.98
CA ARG A 374 -12.48 -12.23 -26.37
C ARG A 374 -13.48 -12.57 -25.27
N VAL A 375 -13.49 -11.78 -24.21
CA VAL A 375 -14.45 -11.86 -23.13
C VAL A 375 -14.97 -10.47 -22.76
N PHE A 376 -16.28 -10.36 -22.67
CA PHE A 376 -16.96 -9.20 -22.11
C PHE A 376 -17.78 -9.65 -20.90
N GLY A 377 -17.26 -9.37 -19.70
CA GLY A 377 -17.85 -9.73 -18.43
C GLY A 377 -18.49 -8.54 -17.74
N LEU A 378 -19.82 -8.57 -17.58
CA LEU A 378 -20.58 -7.59 -16.81
C LEU A 378 -21.27 -8.31 -15.66
N PHE A 379 -20.67 -8.32 -14.48
CA PHE A 379 -21.05 -9.21 -13.37
C PHE A 379 -22.17 -8.66 -12.49
N ASN A 380 -22.43 -7.37 -12.52
CA ASN A 380 -23.48 -6.74 -11.73
C ASN A 380 -24.24 -5.66 -12.53
N GLU A 381 -25.46 -5.36 -12.10
CA GLU A 381 -26.32 -4.32 -12.67
C GLU A 381 -25.62 -2.96 -12.66
N SER A 382 -24.97 -2.61 -11.53
CA SER A 382 -24.18 -1.39 -11.34
C SER A 382 -22.72 -1.78 -11.05
N HIS A 383 -22.06 -1.15 -10.07
CA HIS A 383 -20.75 -1.62 -9.61
C HIS A 383 -20.83 -3.07 -9.10
N MET A 384 -19.70 -3.79 -9.13
CA MET A 384 -19.59 -5.06 -8.41
C MET A 384 -19.75 -4.81 -6.91
N HIS A 385 -20.06 -5.85 -6.15
CA HIS A 385 -20.13 -5.74 -4.70
C HIS A 385 -18.76 -5.37 -4.11
N TYR A 386 -18.77 -4.74 -2.93
CA TYR A 386 -17.55 -4.62 -2.12
C TYR A 386 -16.99 -6.02 -1.83
N GLU A 387 -15.68 -6.20 -1.67
CA GLU A 387 -15.13 -7.55 -1.42
C GLU A 387 -15.75 -8.19 -0.16
N ALA A 388 -16.01 -7.40 0.88
CA ALA A 388 -16.66 -7.88 2.10
C ALA A 388 -18.13 -8.32 1.89
N ASP A 389 -18.78 -7.78 0.86
CA ASP A 389 -20.19 -8.02 0.52
C ASP A 389 -20.37 -9.01 -0.64
N ARG A 390 -19.28 -9.35 -1.36
CA ARG A 390 -19.30 -10.19 -2.57
C ARG A 390 -20.00 -11.54 -2.41
N ALA A 391 -19.95 -12.12 -1.23
CA ALA A 391 -20.63 -13.39 -0.94
C ALA A 391 -22.17 -13.28 -0.94
N ASN A 392 -22.72 -12.05 -0.90
CA ASN A 392 -24.15 -11.76 -0.96
C ASN A 392 -24.66 -11.56 -2.40
N ASP A 393 -23.78 -11.58 -3.41
CA ASP A 393 -24.20 -11.50 -4.81
C ASP A 393 -25.11 -12.68 -5.19
N ILE A 394 -26.16 -12.40 -5.97
CA ILE A 394 -27.23 -13.37 -6.29
C ILE A 394 -26.73 -14.46 -7.24
N ALA A 395 -25.96 -14.10 -8.28
CA ALA A 395 -25.43 -15.04 -9.26
C ALA A 395 -23.98 -15.47 -8.95
N GLY A 396 -23.38 -14.86 -7.94
CA GLY A 396 -21.96 -14.85 -7.66
C GLY A 396 -21.18 -14.04 -8.69
N GLU A 397 -20.09 -13.43 -8.25
CA GLU A 397 -19.15 -12.72 -9.11
C GLU A 397 -17.69 -13.09 -8.75
N PRO A 398 -16.75 -13.01 -9.72
CA PRO A 398 -15.34 -13.23 -9.45
C PRO A 398 -14.74 -12.11 -8.59
N SER A 399 -13.74 -12.43 -7.78
CA SER A 399 -12.92 -11.43 -7.10
C SER A 399 -12.00 -10.70 -8.10
N LEU A 400 -11.43 -9.57 -7.69
CA LEU A 400 -10.45 -8.86 -8.52
C LEU A 400 -9.23 -9.71 -8.83
N THR A 401 -8.78 -10.51 -7.87
CA THR A 401 -7.69 -11.49 -8.04
C THR A 401 -8.03 -12.51 -9.12
N GLU A 402 -9.23 -13.11 -9.06
CA GLU A 402 -9.65 -14.12 -10.03
C GLU A 402 -9.82 -13.53 -11.43
N MET A 403 -10.38 -12.32 -11.55
CA MET A 403 -10.43 -11.59 -12.83
C MET A 403 -9.04 -11.32 -13.39
N THR A 404 -8.09 -10.90 -12.54
CA THR A 404 -6.72 -10.58 -12.92
C THR A 404 -5.99 -11.82 -13.45
N GLU A 405 -6.05 -12.95 -12.74
CA GLU A 405 -5.44 -14.21 -13.19
C GLU A 405 -6.03 -14.64 -14.55
N LYS A 406 -7.36 -14.66 -14.66
CA LYS A 406 -8.03 -15.06 -15.90
C LYS A 406 -7.67 -14.17 -17.09
N ALA A 407 -7.60 -12.86 -16.86
CA ALA A 407 -7.25 -11.90 -17.89
C ALA A 407 -5.80 -12.10 -18.37
N ILE A 408 -4.85 -12.26 -17.44
CA ILE A 408 -3.45 -12.51 -17.79
C ILE A 408 -3.32 -13.80 -18.60
N ASP A 409 -3.98 -14.88 -18.19
CA ASP A 409 -3.95 -16.15 -18.91
C ASP A 409 -4.52 -16.03 -20.34
N ILE A 410 -5.58 -15.22 -20.55
CA ILE A 410 -6.16 -14.96 -21.87
C ILE A 410 -5.21 -14.11 -22.73
N LEU A 411 -4.69 -13.02 -22.16
CA LEU A 411 -3.88 -12.03 -22.86
C LEU A 411 -2.48 -12.54 -23.22
N ASP A 412 -1.90 -13.44 -22.42
CA ASP A 412 -0.56 -13.99 -22.65
C ASP A 412 -0.48 -14.91 -23.89
N ASN A 413 -1.63 -15.31 -24.45
CA ASN A 413 -1.69 -16.03 -25.71
C ASN A 413 -1.12 -15.21 -26.88
N ASN A 414 -1.10 -13.88 -26.79
CA ASN A 414 -0.49 -13.01 -27.80
C ASN A 414 1.01 -12.85 -27.59
N GLN A 415 1.79 -13.37 -28.56
CA GLN A 415 3.25 -13.30 -28.53
C GLN A 415 3.83 -11.87 -28.63
N GLN A 416 3.02 -10.89 -29.05
CA GLN A 416 3.40 -9.47 -29.06
C GLN A 416 3.29 -8.84 -27.65
N GLY A 417 2.68 -9.54 -26.69
CA GLY A 417 2.42 -9.08 -25.34
C GLY A 417 1.07 -8.38 -25.21
N TYR A 418 0.87 -7.76 -24.05
CA TYR A 418 -0.40 -7.14 -23.72
C TYR A 418 -0.27 -5.86 -22.90
N PHE A 419 -1.34 -5.06 -22.90
CA PHE A 419 -1.59 -3.99 -21.95
C PHE A 419 -2.83 -4.32 -21.13
N LEU A 420 -2.67 -4.39 -19.81
CA LEU A 420 -3.76 -4.65 -18.87
C LEU A 420 -3.89 -3.49 -17.87
N MET A 421 -5.09 -2.92 -17.76
CA MET A 421 -5.45 -2.02 -16.66
C MET A 421 -6.33 -2.77 -15.67
N VAL A 422 -5.98 -2.72 -14.38
CA VAL A 422 -6.73 -3.36 -13.30
C VAL A 422 -7.08 -2.33 -12.24
N GLU A 423 -8.37 -2.16 -11.97
CA GLU A 423 -8.88 -1.22 -10.98
C GLU A 423 -9.60 -1.91 -9.83
N SER A 424 -9.27 -1.50 -8.60
CA SER A 424 -10.17 -1.68 -7.45
C SER A 424 -10.92 -0.38 -7.17
N GLY A 425 -12.07 -0.22 -7.83
CA GLY A 425 -12.86 1.01 -7.81
C GLY A 425 -13.75 1.14 -6.58
N ARG A 426 -13.95 0.05 -5.82
CA ARG A 426 -14.75 0.05 -4.59
C ARG A 426 -13.97 0.57 -3.37
N ILE A 427 -12.66 0.78 -3.46
CA ILE A 427 -11.89 1.49 -2.42
C ILE A 427 -12.43 2.92 -2.24
N ASP A 428 -12.51 3.68 -3.32
CA ASP A 428 -13.07 5.04 -3.36
C ASP A 428 -14.52 5.07 -2.86
N HIS A 429 -15.38 4.20 -3.36
CA HIS A 429 -16.79 4.14 -2.93
C HIS A 429 -16.93 3.87 -1.43
N GLY A 430 -16.09 3.00 -0.86
CA GLY A 430 -16.07 2.73 0.58
C GLY A 430 -15.69 3.97 1.39
N HIS A 431 -14.70 4.75 0.91
CA HIS A 431 -14.33 6.02 1.50
C HIS A 431 -15.43 7.07 1.39
N HIS A 432 -16.04 7.23 0.22
CA HIS A 432 -17.18 8.10 -0.03
C HIS A 432 -18.37 7.82 0.91
N ALA A 433 -18.65 6.54 1.17
CA ALA A 433 -19.69 6.12 2.11
C ALA A 433 -19.32 6.40 3.58
N GLY A 434 -18.06 6.75 3.86
CA GLY A 434 -17.50 6.91 5.21
C GLY A 434 -17.29 5.57 5.91
N ASN A 435 -17.04 4.49 5.16
CA ASN A 435 -16.88 3.13 5.67
C ASN A 435 -15.46 2.63 5.42
N ALA A 436 -14.58 2.83 6.41
CA ALA A 436 -13.20 2.37 6.32
C ALA A 436 -13.06 0.84 6.40
N PHE A 437 -14.08 0.08 6.81
CA PHE A 437 -13.97 -1.38 6.76
C PHE A 437 -13.89 -1.84 5.30
N ASN A 438 -14.89 -1.46 4.50
CA ASN A 438 -14.98 -1.83 3.09
C ASN A 438 -13.81 -1.27 2.28
N ALA A 439 -13.48 0.02 2.43
CA ALA A 439 -12.35 0.61 1.71
C ALA A 439 -11.02 -0.15 1.94
N LEU A 440 -10.79 -0.65 3.16
CA LEU A 440 -9.57 -1.38 3.47
C LEU A 440 -9.63 -2.85 3.05
N GLU A 441 -10.80 -3.50 3.09
CA GLU A 441 -10.97 -4.86 2.55
C GLU A 441 -10.76 -4.89 1.03
N ASP A 442 -11.33 -3.95 0.29
CA ASP A 442 -11.09 -3.80 -1.16
C ASP A 442 -9.62 -3.45 -1.49
N THR A 443 -8.92 -2.75 -0.58
CA THR A 443 -7.47 -2.51 -0.71
C THR A 443 -6.66 -3.79 -0.48
N ILE A 444 -7.12 -4.67 0.41
CA ILE A 444 -6.47 -5.97 0.66
C ILE A 444 -6.64 -6.89 -0.56
N GLU A 445 -7.86 -7.00 -1.09
CA GLU A 445 -8.13 -7.75 -2.33
C GLU A 445 -7.34 -7.19 -3.53
N PHE A 446 -7.21 -5.86 -3.62
CA PHE A 446 -6.35 -5.23 -4.62
C PHE A 446 -4.87 -5.65 -4.48
N ALA A 447 -4.36 -5.73 -3.24
CA ALA A 447 -3.00 -6.21 -3.01
C ALA A 447 -2.84 -7.71 -3.34
N GLU A 448 -3.88 -8.52 -3.16
CA GLU A 448 -3.91 -9.93 -3.57
C GLU A 448 -3.89 -10.06 -5.10
N ALA A 449 -4.66 -9.24 -5.82
CA ALA A 449 -4.64 -9.19 -7.29
C ALA A 449 -3.27 -8.76 -7.84
N VAL A 450 -2.62 -7.79 -7.21
CA VAL A 450 -1.23 -7.40 -7.56
C VAL A 450 -0.27 -8.57 -7.34
N GLN A 451 -0.43 -9.34 -6.25
CA GLN A 451 0.42 -10.50 -5.99
C GLN A 451 0.20 -11.60 -7.04
N ALA A 452 -1.05 -11.85 -7.42
CA ALA A 452 -1.36 -12.82 -8.47
C ALA A 452 -0.72 -12.43 -9.82
N ALA A 453 -0.80 -11.15 -10.22
CA ALA A 453 -0.09 -10.69 -11.42
C ALA A 453 1.42 -10.81 -11.31
N VAL A 454 2.00 -10.55 -10.13
CA VAL A 454 3.44 -10.76 -9.88
C VAL A 454 3.84 -12.23 -10.07
N ASP A 455 2.99 -13.15 -9.64
CA ASP A 455 3.26 -14.59 -9.69
C ASP A 455 3.00 -15.18 -11.09
N SER A 456 2.10 -14.57 -11.87
CA SER A 456 1.72 -14.99 -13.22
C SER A 456 2.54 -14.34 -14.35
N THR A 457 3.56 -13.53 -14.04
CA THR A 457 4.32 -12.79 -15.07
C THR A 457 5.83 -12.88 -14.90
N ASP A 458 6.55 -12.82 -16.02
CA ASP A 458 8.01 -12.73 -16.03
C ASP A 458 8.45 -11.26 -15.78
N PRO A 459 9.17 -10.98 -14.66
CA PRO A 459 9.63 -9.63 -14.34
C PRO A 459 10.68 -9.07 -15.31
N ASP A 460 11.30 -9.89 -16.17
CA ASP A 460 12.27 -9.43 -17.17
C ASP A 460 11.60 -8.86 -18.43
N GLU A 461 10.32 -9.13 -18.63
CA GLU A 461 9.54 -8.64 -19.78
C GLU A 461 8.21 -7.97 -19.41
N THR A 462 7.85 -7.92 -18.13
CA THR A 462 6.60 -7.29 -17.67
C THR A 462 6.89 -6.10 -16.76
N LEU A 463 6.40 -4.92 -17.12
CA LEU A 463 6.34 -3.76 -16.23
C LEU A 463 5.01 -3.78 -15.48
N ILE A 464 5.08 -3.80 -14.14
CA ILE A 464 3.91 -3.65 -13.27
C ILE A 464 4.06 -2.33 -12.51
N ILE A 465 3.05 -1.47 -12.62
CA ILE A 465 2.92 -0.22 -11.87
C ILE A 465 1.67 -0.33 -11.00
N VAL A 466 1.79 0.01 -9.72
CA VAL A 466 0.68 0.12 -8.76
C VAL A 466 0.60 1.56 -8.28
N THR A 467 -0.58 2.15 -8.34
CA THR A 467 -0.79 3.53 -7.89
C THR A 467 -2.24 3.76 -7.49
N ALA A 468 -2.55 5.01 -7.15
CA ALA A 468 -3.90 5.51 -7.02
C ALA A 468 -4.09 6.69 -7.98
N ASP A 469 -5.33 7.00 -8.27
CA ASP A 469 -5.70 8.17 -9.07
C ASP A 469 -5.78 9.43 -8.19
N HIS A 470 -6.28 9.31 -6.95
CA HIS A 470 -6.28 10.32 -5.89
C HIS A 470 -6.33 9.69 -4.49
N SER A 471 -6.49 10.54 -3.47
CA SER A 471 -6.66 10.14 -2.06
C SER A 471 -8.06 10.52 -1.55
N HIS A 472 -8.28 10.38 -0.25
CA HIS A 472 -9.49 10.77 0.48
C HIS A 472 -9.16 11.59 1.72
N VAL A 473 -10.14 12.29 2.29
CA VAL A 473 -9.97 12.99 3.57
C VAL A 473 -10.03 12.02 4.77
N PHE A 474 -9.51 10.81 4.55
CA PHE A 474 -9.34 9.69 5.45
C PHE A 474 -8.08 9.85 6.30
N THR A 475 -8.26 9.76 7.61
CA THR A 475 -7.23 10.07 8.60
C THR A 475 -6.96 8.89 9.51
N MET A 476 -5.70 8.75 9.91
CA MET A 476 -5.25 7.86 10.97
C MET A 476 -4.72 8.71 12.13
N ALA A 477 -5.47 8.75 13.24
CA ALA A 477 -5.30 9.68 14.35
C ALA A 477 -4.89 9.00 15.67
N GLY A 478 -4.58 9.84 16.67
CA GLY A 478 -4.29 9.42 18.04
C GLY A 478 -2.89 8.87 18.27
N TYR A 479 -2.72 8.18 19.40
CA TYR A 479 -1.49 7.48 19.79
C TYR A 479 -1.80 6.04 20.21
N PRO A 480 -2.41 5.21 19.34
CA PRO A 480 -2.71 3.82 19.65
C PRO A 480 -1.41 3.03 19.90
N LYS A 481 -1.47 2.06 20.81
CA LYS A 481 -0.37 1.11 21.03
C LYS A 481 -0.19 0.24 19.79
N ARG A 482 1.03 -0.27 19.60
CA ARG A 482 1.31 -1.29 18.57
C ARG A 482 0.40 -2.50 18.75
N GLY A 483 -0.19 -3.00 17.66
CA GLY A 483 -1.18 -4.06 17.70
C GLY A 483 -2.59 -3.63 18.13
N ASN A 484 -2.88 -2.32 18.23
CA ASN A 484 -4.24 -1.84 18.39
C ASN A 484 -5.05 -2.15 17.12
N PRO A 485 -6.27 -2.69 17.21
CA PRO A 485 -7.11 -2.90 16.03
C PRO A 485 -7.23 -1.60 15.23
N ILE A 486 -6.89 -1.63 13.94
CA ILE A 486 -6.81 -0.41 13.13
C ILE A 486 -8.19 0.25 12.95
N LEU A 487 -9.25 -0.57 12.82
CA LEU A 487 -10.65 -0.15 12.83
C LEU A 487 -11.15 0.21 14.24
N GLY A 488 -10.34 0.00 15.27
CA GLY A 488 -10.71 0.13 16.66
C GLY A 488 -10.62 1.56 17.21
N LYS A 489 -11.18 1.69 18.42
CA LYS A 489 -10.90 2.82 19.33
C LYS A 489 -9.41 2.90 19.63
N VAL A 490 -8.92 4.11 19.91
CA VAL A 490 -7.53 4.30 20.33
C VAL A 490 -7.33 3.71 21.72
N VAL A 491 -6.40 2.76 21.88
CA VAL A 491 -5.92 2.28 23.19
C VAL A 491 -4.45 2.67 23.36
N SER A 492 -4.14 3.46 24.40
CA SER A 492 -2.78 3.95 24.64
C SER A 492 -1.80 2.87 25.12
N ILE A 493 -0.50 3.16 24.98
CA ILE A 493 0.59 2.32 25.50
C ILE A 493 0.42 2.11 27.01
N GLY A 494 0.51 0.85 27.46
CA GLY A 494 0.33 0.48 28.87
C GLY A 494 -1.13 0.43 29.33
N SER A 495 -2.10 0.67 28.44
CA SER A 495 -3.53 0.56 28.72
C SER A 495 -4.17 -0.65 28.03
N ILE A 496 -5.30 -1.09 28.58
CA ILE A 496 -6.26 -2.00 27.96
C ILE A 496 -7.60 -1.30 27.67
N GLU A 497 -7.82 -0.12 28.25
CA GLU A 497 -9.05 0.66 28.07
C GLU A 497 -8.88 1.69 26.95
N PRO A 498 -9.96 2.02 26.21
CA PRO A 498 -9.96 3.11 25.25
C PRO A 498 -9.53 4.45 25.86
N ALA A 499 -8.70 5.19 25.12
CA ALA A 499 -8.35 6.55 25.44
C ALA A 499 -9.58 7.46 25.28
N LEU A 500 -9.77 8.39 26.21
CA LEU A 500 -10.84 9.38 26.16
C LEU A 500 -10.31 10.68 25.58
N ALA A 501 -11.11 11.32 24.73
CA ALA A 501 -10.87 12.68 24.28
C ALA A 501 -11.21 13.70 25.39
N ALA A 502 -11.01 15.00 25.11
CA ALA A 502 -11.22 16.07 26.09
C ALA A 502 -12.69 16.21 26.58
N ASP A 503 -13.64 15.67 25.82
CA ASP A 503 -15.06 15.59 26.15
C ASP A 503 -15.42 14.36 27.02
N GLY A 504 -14.43 13.51 27.34
CA GLY A 504 -14.63 12.28 28.11
C GLY A 504 -15.18 11.10 27.30
N MET A 505 -15.24 11.18 25.98
CA MET A 505 -15.72 10.08 25.10
C MET A 505 -14.56 9.39 24.37
N PRO A 506 -14.63 8.06 24.15
CA PRO A 506 -13.62 7.34 23.37
C PRO A 506 -13.74 7.65 21.88
N TYR A 507 -12.63 7.67 21.16
CA TYR A 507 -12.56 8.00 19.73
C TYR A 507 -11.80 6.92 18.94
N THR A 508 -12.07 6.83 17.64
CA THR A 508 -11.47 5.85 16.72
C THR A 508 -10.08 6.26 16.25
N THR A 509 -9.28 5.25 15.89
CA THR A 509 -7.99 5.47 15.21
C THR A 509 -8.23 6.04 13.81
N LEU A 510 -9.24 5.54 13.11
CA LEU A 510 -9.61 6.00 11.77
C LEU A 510 -10.80 6.95 11.80
N GLY A 511 -10.81 7.93 10.90
CA GLY A 511 -11.92 8.87 10.75
C GLY A 511 -11.83 9.69 9.47
N TYR A 512 -12.89 10.46 9.19
CA TYR A 512 -12.95 11.33 8.01
C TYR A 512 -13.13 12.78 8.38
N THR A 513 -12.65 13.69 7.53
CA THR A 513 -12.86 15.13 7.74
C THR A 513 -14.28 15.54 7.37
N ASN A 514 -14.85 15.00 6.31
CA ASN A 514 -16.21 15.30 5.84
C ASN A 514 -16.96 14.03 5.40
N GLY A 515 -18.23 14.15 5.06
CA GLY A 515 -19.09 13.04 4.61
C GLY A 515 -20.36 12.87 5.43
N LEU A 516 -21.04 11.73 5.30
CA LEU A 516 -22.27 11.43 6.03
C LEU A 516 -22.03 11.22 7.54
N GLY A 517 -20.82 10.86 7.94
CA GLY A 517 -20.44 10.64 9.33
C GLY A 517 -21.07 9.37 9.95
N PHE A 518 -21.17 9.36 11.28
CA PHE A 518 -21.35 8.14 12.07
C PHE A 518 -22.60 7.34 11.71
N LYS A 519 -22.43 6.01 11.59
CA LYS A 519 -23.50 5.01 11.53
C LYS A 519 -23.03 3.73 12.22
N ASP A 520 -23.96 3.04 12.87
CA ASP A 520 -23.75 1.70 13.43
C ASP A 520 -24.81 0.77 12.86
N LEU A 521 -24.47 0.11 11.76
CA LEU A 521 -25.32 -0.84 11.03
C LEU A 521 -24.97 -2.29 11.37
N GLY A 522 -24.15 -2.51 12.41
CA GLY A 522 -23.77 -3.84 12.87
C GLY A 522 -23.03 -4.66 11.81
N ALA A 523 -23.60 -5.80 11.43
CA ALA A 523 -22.99 -6.77 10.52
C ALA A 523 -23.23 -6.48 9.02
N GLU A 524 -23.82 -5.33 8.69
CA GLU A 524 -23.98 -4.90 7.29
C GLU A 524 -22.61 -4.82 6.59
N THR A 525 -22.51 -5.42 5.41
CA THR A 525 -21.29 -5.47 4.59
C THR A 525 -21.35 -4.53 3.41
N ASP A 526 -22.53 -4.14 2.95
CA ASP A 526 -22.68 -3.10 1.93
C ASP A 526 -22.51 -1.71 2.54
N ALA A 527 -21.42 -1.02 2.20
CA ALA A 527 -21.21 0.35 2.64
C ALA A 527 -22.27 1.32 2.09
N ASP A 528 -22.90 1.01 0.96
CA ASP A 528 -23.87 1.90 0.31
C ASP A 528 -25.20 1.96 1.09
N ALA A 529 -25.48 0.95 1.94
CA ALA A 529 -26.57 0.99 2.90
C ALA A 529 -26.54 2.26 3.77
N GLY A 530 -25.34 2.80 4.02
CA GLY A 530 -25.16 4.05 4.73
C GLY A 530 -25.85 5.25 4.06
N TYR A 531 -26.02 5.28 2.73
CA TYR A 531 -26.66 6.40 2.02
C TYR A 531 -28.18 6.49 2.29
N ALA A 532 -28.81 5.41 2.78
CA ALA A 532 -30.22 5.40 3.16
C ALA A 532 -30.49 6.13 4.49
N HIS A 533 -29.43 6.54 5.20
CA HIS A 533 -29.52 7.19 6.51
C HIS A 533 -29.14 8.69 6.42
N PRO A 534 -29.74 9.55 7.26
CA PRO A 534 -29.35 10.96 7.33
C PRO A 534 -27.91 11.12 7.83
N TYR A 535 -27.27 12.24 7.48
CA TYR A 535 -25.94 12.56 7.99
C TYR A 535 -25.93 12.74 9.51
N VAL A 536 -24.83 12.35 10.15
CA VAL A 536 -24.56 12.50 11.59
C VAL A 536 -23.19 13.14 11.77
N ASN A 537 -23.18 14.44 12.11
CA ASN A 537 -21.96 15.23 12.33
C ASN A 537 -21.77 15.67 13.80
N THR A 538 -22.57 15.12 14.71
CA THR A 538 -22.39 15.33 16.14
C THR A 538 -21.53 14.23 16.72
N ARG A 539 -20.71 14.59 17.71
CA ARG A 539 -19.85 13.64 18.44
C ARG A 539 -20.69 12.54 19.11
N GLN A 540 -20.31 11.29 18.89
CA GLN A 540 -20.98 10.11 19.44
C GLN A 540 -20.21 9.49 20.59
N ASN A 541 -20.92 8.97 21.57
CA ASN A 541 -20.29 8.20 22.63
C ASN A 541 -20.05 6.76 22.16
N LEU A 542 -18.82 6.44 21.79
CA LEU A 542 -18.46 5.15 21.23
C LEU A 542 -18.22 4.06 22.29
N THR A 543 -18.42 4.29 23.59
CA THR A 543 -18.07 3.30 24.64
C THR A 543 -18.63 1.91 24.37
N GLU A 544 -19.92 1.80 24.08
CA GLU A 544 -20.62 0.52 23.84
C GLU A 544 -20.70 0.12 22.35
N ILE A 545 -20.13 0.92 21.45
CA ILE A 545 -20.17 0.68 20.00
C ILE A 545 -19.02 -0.23 19.59
N ASP A 546 -19.31 -1.27 18.80
CA ASP A 546 -18.27 -2.04 18.12
C ASP A 546 -17.81 -1.31 16.86
N THR A 547 -16.72 -0.55 16.98
CA THR A 547 -16.18 0.22 15.85
C THR A 547 -15.46 -0.65 14.82
N THR A 548 -15.29 -1.95 15.10
CA THR A 548 -14.62 -2.90 14.20
C THR A 548 -15.59 -3.65 13.29
N ALA A 549 -16.89 -3.49 13.51
CA ALA A 549 -17.93 -4.10 12.71
C ALA A 549 -17.97 -3.52 11.28
N PRO A 550 -18.34 -4.32 10.27
CA PRO A 550 -18.36 -3.88 8.86
C PRO A 550 -19.36 -2.74 8.62
N GLY A 551 -20.47 -2.72 9.35
CA GLY A 551 -21.50 -1.69 9.25
C GLY A 551 -21.18 -0.41 10.04
N PHE A 552 -19.97 -0.27 10.59
CA PHE A 552 -19.56 0.94 11.29
C PHE A 552 -19.01 1.99 10.32
N HIS A 553 -19.73 3.10 10.18
CA HIS A 553 -19.26 4.27 9.45
C HIS A 553 -18.62 5.25 10.43
N GLN A 554 -17.40 5.70 10.12
CA GLN A 554 -16.63 6.56 11.00
C GLN A 554 -17.29 7.95 11.15
N GLU A 555 -16.97 8.63 12.24
CA GLU A 555 -17.38 10.02 12.43
C GLU A 555 -16.75 10.95 11.39
N ALA A 556 -17.50 11.97 10.99
CA ALA A 556 -17.06 13.05 10.11
C ALA A 556 -17.40 14.42 10.72
N LEU A 557 -16.49 15.40 10.57
CA LEU A 557 -16.66 16.74 11.14
C LEU A 557 -17.59 17.62 10.30
N VAL A 558 -17.40 17.62 8.98
CA VAL A 558 -18.17 18.47 8.05
C VAL A 558 -19.22 17.61 7.32
N PRO A 559 -20.53 17.85 7.55
CA PRO A 559 -21.57 17.02 6.94
C PRO A 559 -21.64 17.24 5.43
N MET A 560 -21.57 16.14 4.68
CA MET A 560 -21.76 16.11 3.23
C MET A 560 -22.56 14.86 2.84
N GLY A 561 -23.17 14.85 1.65
CA GLY A 561 -23.93 13.69 1.15
C GLY A 561 -23.04 12.50 0.77
N SER A 562 -21.78 12.78 0.47
CA SER A 562 -20.69 11.84 0.27
C SER A 562 -19.43 12.46 0.88
N GLU A 563 -18.50 11.66 1.38
CA GLU A 563 -17.15 12.13 1.69
C GLU A 563 -16.44 12.59 0.41
N THR A 564 -15.42 13.45 0.49
CA THR A 564 -14.71 13.97 -0.68
C THR A 564 -13.32 13.35 -0.85
N HIS A 565 -12.86 13.25 -2.10
CA HIS A 565 -11.45 13.01 -2.39
C HIS A 565 -10.53 14.02 -1.66
N ALA A 566 -9.24 13.69 -1.59
CA ALA A 566 -8.18 14.59 -1.15
C ALA A 566 -7.10 14.76 -2.24
N GLY A 567 -6.48 15.94 -2.22
CA GLY A 567 -5.57 16.40 -3.27
C GLY A 567 -4.08 16.28 -2.92
N GLU A 568 -3.71 15.54 -1.88
CA GLU A 568 -2.31 15.23 -1.62
C GLU A 568 -1.75 14.19 -2.60
N ASP A 569 -0.42 14.12 -2.66
CA ASP A 569 0.28 13.17 -3.51
C ASP A 569 -0.03 11.72 -3.10
N VAL A 570 -0.15 10.84 -4.10
CA VAL A 570 -0.36 9.40 -3.91
C VAL A 570 0.91 8.60 -4.21
N GLY A 571 0.97 7.37 -3.70
CA GLY A 571 2.10 6.47 -3.93
C GLY A 571 2.11 5.90 -5.36
N VAL A 572 3.30 5.70 -5.90
CA VAL A 572 3.54 4.93 -7.13
C VAL A 572 4.59 3.87 -6.81
N TYR A 573 4.30 2.61 -7.08
CA TYR A 573 5.18 1.46 -6.83
C TYR A 573 5.40 0.72 -8.15
N ALA A 574 6.64 0.37 -8.49
CA ALA A 574 6.91 -0.30 -9.76
C ALA A 574 7.99 -1.38 -9.71
N LYS A 575 7.83 -2.39 -10.56
CA LYS A 575 8.82 -3.45 -10.85
C LYS A 575 8.85 -3.77 -12.35
N GLY A 576 9.96 -4.34 -12.81
CA GLY A 576 10.16 -4.72 -14.21
C GLY A 576 10.89 -3.66 -15.05
N PRO A 577 10.93 -3.83 -16.38
CA PRO A 577 11.65 -2.91 -17.27
C PRO A 577 11.15 -1.47 -17.15
N GLY A 578 12.05 -0.51 -17.03
CA GLY A 578 11.70 0.91 -16.88
C GLY A 578 11.24 1.34 -15.48
N ALA A 579 10.97 0.43 -14.54
CA ALA A 579 10.40 0.76 -13.22
C ALA A 579 11.22 1.77 -12.38
N HIS A 580 12.56 1.72 -12.48
CA HIS A 580 13.48 2.66 -11.82
C HIS A 580 13.32 4.14 -12.24
N LEU A 581 12.56 4.43 -13.29
CA LEU A 581 12.22 5.81 -13.68
C LEU A 581 11.19 6.43 -12.72
N ILE A 582 10.48 5.61 -11.94
CA ILE A 582 9.57 6.06 -10.89
C ILE A 582 10.38 6.30 -9.62
N THR A 583 10.80 7.55 -9.43
CA THR A 583 11.50 8.03 -8.22
C THR A 583 11.11 9.46 -7.91
N GLY A 584 11.22 9.88 -6.63
CA GLY A 584 10.92 11.25 -6.22
C GLY A 584 9.44 11.61 -6.31
N THR A 585 9.14 12.88 -6.59
CA THR A 585 7.77 13.41 -6.72
C THR A 585 7.53 13.86 -8.15
N ASN A 586 6.48 13.35 -8.76
CA ASN A 586 6.24 13.44 -10.20
C ASN A 586 4.86 14.00 -10.52
N GLU A 587 4.68 14.52 -11.73
CA GLU A 587 3.32 14.65 -12.26
C GLU A 587 2.74 13.25 -12.46
N GLN A 588 1.45 13.07 -12.20
CA GLN A 588 0.76 11.81 -12.44
C GLN A 588 0.86 11.34 -13.90
N SER A 589 0.97 12.27 -14.84
CA SER A 589 1.21 11.97 -16.26
C SER A 589 2.56 11.30 -16.56
N LEU A 590 3.52 11.28 -15.62
CA LEU A 590 4.77 10.55 -15.79
C LEU A 590 4.52 9.04 -16.03
N ILE A 591 3.43 8.49 -15.46
CA ILE A 591 3.11 7.06 -15.57
C ILE A 591 3.00 6.64 -17.03
N TYR A 592 2.28 7.40 -17.85
CA TYR A 592 2.21 7.19 -19.30
C TYR A 592 3.61 7.17 -19.95
N HIS A 593 4.47 8.14 -19.60
CA HIS A 593 5.79 8.24 -20.20
C HIS A 593 6.71 7.07 -19.81
N VAL A 594 6.58 6.55 -18.59
CA VAL A 594 7.31 5.36 -18.14
C VAL A 594 6.81 4.12 -18.89
N ILE A 595 5.49 3.96 -19.03
CA ILE A 595 4.87 2.90 -19.84
C ILE A 595 5.38 2.95 -21.28
N ASN A 596 5.29 4.13 -21.92
CA ASN A 596 5.71 4.31 -23.29
C ASN A 596 7.22 4.08 -23.47
N HIS A 597 8.06 4.53 -22.53
CA HIS A 597 9.49 4.22 -22.58
C HIS A 597 9.74 2.70 -22.46
N ALA A 598 9.10 2.05 -21.50
CA ALA A 598 9.32 0.63 -21.22
C ALA A 598 8.86 -0.27 -22.37
N SER A 599 7.72 0.02 -23.00
CA SER A 599 7.13 -0.82 -24.06
C SER A 599 7.23 -0.23 -25.47
N ASP A 600 7.78 0.98 -25.63
CA ASP A 600 8.00 1.67 -26.91
C ASP A 600 6.73 1.78 -27.78
N LEU A 601 5.58 2.00 -27.12
CA LEU A 601 4.24 1.90 -27.72
C LEU A 601 4.05 2.88 -28.88
N VAL A 602 4.49 4.13 -28.74
CA VAL A 602 4.36 5.14 -29.80
C VAL A 602 5.09 4.69 -31.07
N ASN A 603 6.34 4.25 -30.96
CA ASN A 603 7.12 3.84 -32.14
C ASN A 603 6.57 2.55 -32.76
N GLN A 604 6.09 1.60 -31.94
CA GLN A 604 5.47 0.38 -32.44
C GLN A 604 4.14 0.67 -33.15
N ALA A 605 3.31 1.56 -32.60
CA ALA A 605 2.07 1.98 -33.23
C ALA A 605 2.32 2.73 -34.55
N GLU A 606 3.30 3.65 -34.58
CA GLU A 606 3.71 4.32 -35.82
C GLU A 606 4.23 3.32 -36.87
N ALA A 607 4.95 2.28 -36.46
CA ALA A 607 5.43 1.25 -37.37
C ALA A 607 4.29 0.37 -37.93
N ALA A 608 3.21 0.17 -37.18
CA ALA A 608 2.03 -0.57 -37.65
C ALA A 608 1.16 0.25 -38.62
N LEU A 609 1.19 1.58 -38.53
CA LEU A 609 0.45 2.50 -39.40
C LEU A 609 1.13 2.78 -40.76
N ASN A 610 2.43 2.48 -40.90
CA ASN A 610 3.24 2.73 -42.10
C ASN A 610 3.45 1.46 -42.92
#